data_AF-A0A2G9NS70-F1
#
_entry.id   AF-A0A2G9NS70-F1
#
_cell.length_a   1.000
_cell.length_b   1.000
_cell.length_c   1.000
_cell.angle_alpha   90.00
_cell.angle_beta   90.00
_cell.angle_gamma   90.00
#
_symmetry.space_group_name_H-M   'P 1'
#
loop_
_entity.id
_entity.type
_entity.pdbx_description
1 polymer ?
#
loop_
_entity_poly.entity_id
_entity_poly.type
_entity_poly.pdbx_seq_one_letter_code
_entity_poly.pdbx_strand_id
1 'polypeptide(L)'
;MEKLYALKNDENGLYFQVSTSGEVWDFLTRIAMMLFDEGESYIIDDYYMGEIKENDQFNYSQDGIHLVIVMANGRAYVSILGIPEKLRNEIKDIVFENYAF
;
A
#
# COMPACT_ATOMS: atom_id res chain seq x y z
N MET A 1 16.19 5.28 -1.00
CA MET A 1 14.99 6.06 -0.63
C MET A 1 14.32 6.44 -1.92
N GLU A 2 13.12 5.92 -2.12
CA GLU A 2 12.34 6.08 -3.35
C GLU A 2 11.46 7.34 -3.27
N LYS A 3 10.75 7.68 -4.35
CA LYS A 3 9.96 8.92 -4.41
C LYS A 3 8.54 8.77 -3.85
N LEU A 4 8.19 9.63 -2.90
CA LEU A 4 6.84 9.87 -2.38
C LEU A 4 6.23 11.10 -3.09
N TYR A 5 5.13 10.93 -3.80
CA TYR A 5 4.48 12.03 -4.53
C TYR A 5 3.42 12.75 -3.71
N ALA A 6 2.75 12.02 -2.83
CA ALA A 6 1.67 12.56 -2.00
C ALA A 6 1.47 11.69 -0.76
N LEU A 7 1.06 12.31 0.34
CA LEU A 7 0.58 11.63 1.54
C LEU A 7 -0.52 12.46 2.19
N LYS A 8 -1.64 11.81 2.51
CA LYS A 8 -2.77 12.35 3.26
C LYS A 8 -3.12 11.38 4.38
N ASN A 9 -3.11 11.86 5.61
CA ASN A 9 -3.40 11.08 6.81
C ASN A 9 -4.46 11.82 7.62
N ASP A 10 -5.70 11.33 7.62
CA ASP A 10 -6.83 11.95 8.34
C ASP A 10 -7.79 10.88 8.87
N GLU A 11 -8.77 11.27 9.69
CA GLU A 11 -9.72 10.36 10.35
C GLU A 11 -10.36 9.32 9.41
N ASN A 12 -10.56 9.65 8.14
CA ASN A 12 -11.20 8.79 7.14
C ASN A 12 -10.24 7.75 6.52
N GLY A 13 -8.92 7.91 6.66
CA GLY A 13 -7.96 6.95 6.15
C GLY A 13 -6.55 7.50 5.91
N LEU A 14 -5.74 6.62 5.31
CA LEU A 14 -4.38 6.92 4.87
C LEU A 14 -4.29 6.75 3.36
N TYR A 15 -3.79 7.78 2.69
CA TYR A 15 -3.64 7.82 1.23
C TYR A 15 -2.22 8.24 0.91
N PHE A 16 -1.57 7.55 -0.03
CA PHE A 16 -0.25 7.95 -0.49
C PHE A 16 -0.01 7.52 -1.94
N GLN A 17 0.96 8.18 -2.56
CA GLN A 17 1.40 7.90 -3.92
C GLN A 17 2.91 7.71 -3.92
N VAL A 18 3.37 6.54 -4.34
CA VAL A 18 4.80 6.19 -4.35
C VAL A 18 5.25 5.76 -5.73
N SER A 19 6.55 5.89 -6.00
CA SER A 19 7.17 5.37 -7.21
C SER A 19 7.02 3.85 -7.29
N THR A 20 6.77 3.31 -8.49
CA THR A 20 6.78 1.86 -8.76
C THR A 20 8.17 1.32 -9.11
N SER A 21 9.23 2.13 -8.97
CA SER A 21 10.61 1.69 -9.10
C SER A 21 11.09 0.92 -7.87
N GLY A 22 12.14 0.11 -8.04
CA GLY A 22 12.79 -0.61 -6.94
C GLY A 22 11.92 -1.73 -6.37
N GLU A 23 11.84 -1.80 -5.04
CA GLU A 23 11.19 -2.87 -4.27
C GLU A 23 9.74 -2.50 -3.87
N VAL A 24 8.99 -1.87 -4.78
CA VAL A 24 7.60 -1.45 -4.50
C VAL A 24 6.70 -2.63 -4.11
N TRP A 25 6.96 -3.83 -4.66
CA TRP A 25 6.21 -5.03 -4.31
C TRP A 25 6.39 -5.42 -2.86
N ASP A 26 7.62 -5.55 -2.39
CA ASP A 26 7.92 -5.92 -1.00
C ASP A 26 7.32 -4.90 -0.04
N PHE A 27 7.37 -3.62 -0.41
CA PHE A 27 6.72 -2.56 0.34
C PHE A 27 5.20 -2.73 0.39
N LEU A 28 4.51 -2.92 -0.73
CA LEU A 28 3.05 -3.08 -0.78
C LEU A 28 2.58 -4.38 -0.10
N THR A 29 3.33 -5.47 -0.25
CA THR A 29 3.09 -6.74 0.43
C THR A 29 3.21 -6.58 1.94
N ARG A 30 4.26 -5.88 2.42
CA ARG A 30 4.40 -5.54 3.85
C ARG A 30 3.21 -4.76 4.37
N ILE A 31 2.72 -3.77 3.63
CA ILE A 31 1.50 -3.02 4.00
C ILE A 31 0.28 -3.95 4.07
N ALA A 32 0.07 -4.82 3.09
CA ALA A 32 -1.05 -5.76 3.09
C ALA A 32 -1.00 -6.74 4.29
N MET A 33 0.18 -7.28 4.61
CA MET A 33 0.37 -8.18 5.75
C MET A 33 0.05 -7.50 7.09
N MET A 34 0.43 -6.23 7.25
CA MET A 34 0.09 -5.45 8.44
C MET A 34 -1.42 -5.24 8.60
N LEU A 35 -2.17 -5.23 7.51
CA LEU A 35 -3.61 -4.97 7.51
C LEU A 35 -4.46 -6.23 7.71
N PHE A 36 -4.01 -7.38 7.20
CA PHE A 36 -4.86 -8.58 7.04
C PHE A 36 -4.36 -9.85 7.74
N ASP A 37 -3.33 -9.73 8.61
CA ASP A 37 -2.76 -10.80 9.44
C ASP A 37 -1.97 -11.88 8.66
N GLU A 38 -0.91 -12.40 9.29
CA GLU A 38 0.23 -13.10 8.65
C GLU A 38 -0.10 -14.42 7.95
N GLY A 39 -1.31 -14.97 8.11
CA GLY A 39 -1.71 -16.28 7.58
C GLY A 39 -1.99 -16.33 6.08
N GLU A 40 -2.21 -15.18 5.45
CA GLU A 40 -2.38 -15.04 4.01
C GLU A 40 -1.19 -14.27 3.41
N SER A 41 0.04 -14.66 3.75
CA SER A 41 1.32 -13.98 3.45
C SER A 41 1.61 -13.71 1.95
N TYR A 42 0.63 -13.90 1.08
CA TYR A 42 0.72 -13.92 -0.36
C TYR A 42 -0.34 -13.07 -1.06
N ILE A 43 -1.00 -12.13 -0.37
CA ILE A 43 -2.18 -11.40 -0.91
C ILE A 43 -1.91 -10.73 -2.27
N ILE A 44 -0.71 -10.19 -2.49
CA ILE A 44 -0.36 -9.56 -3.76
C ILE A 44 0.47 -10.49 -4.64
N ASP A 45 1.44 -11.21 -4.07
CA ASP A 45 2.39 -12.06 -4.82
C ASP A 45 1.78 -13.40 -5.31
N ASP A 46 0.90 -14.07 -4.54
CA ASP A 46 0.19 -15.28 -5.02
C ASP A 46 -0.95 -14.94 -5.99
N TYR A 47 -1.62 -13.80 -5.82
CA TYR A 47 -2.66 -13.35 -6.76
C TYR A 47 -2.07 -12.75 -8.04
N TYR A 48 -0.79 -12.36 -8.03
CA TYR A 48 -0.13 -11.67 -9.12
C TYR A 48 1.19 -12.34 -9.51
N MET A 49 1.12 -13.48 -10.20
CA MET A 49 2.29 -14.18 -10.75
C MET A 49 2.94 -13.46 -11.97
N GLY A 50 3.01 -12.12 -11.98
CA GLY A 50 3.40 -11.34 -13.16
C GLY A 50 4.08 -9.99 -12.88
N GLU A 51 4.53 -9.32 -13.94
CA GLU A 51 5.07 -7.95 -13.89
C GLU A 51 3.95 -6.92 -13.70
N ILE A 52 4.14 -5.91 -12.84
CA ILE A 52 3.19 -4.78 -12.69
C ILE A 52 2.98 -4.16 -14.07
N LYS A 53 1.72 -4.07 -14.46
CA LYS A 53 1.29 -3.38 -15.66
C LYS A 53 0.68 -2.04 -15.29
N GLU A 54 0.87 -1.11 -16.20
CA GLU A 54 0.12 0.14 -16.20
C GLU A 54 -1.39 -0.18 -16.18
N ASN A 55 -2.12 0.44 -15.25
CA ASN A 55 -3.54 0.26 -14.94
C ASN A 55 -3.92 -0.99 -14.14
N ASP A 56 -2.97 -1.70 -13.53
CA ASP A 56 -3.33 -2.74 -12.56
C ASP A 56 -4.07 -2.14 -11.35
N GLN A 57 -5.04 -2.89 -10.84
CA GLN A 57 -5.82 -2.51 -9.69
C GLN A 57 -6.01 -3.71 -8.75
N PHE A 58 -5.78 -3.45 -7.46
CA PHE A 58 -5.95 -4.42 -6.39
C PHE A 58 -6.90 -3.83 -5.35
N ASN A 59 -7.87 -4.63 -4.90
CA ASN A 59 -8.82 -4.24 -3.87
C ASN A 59 -8.96 -5.37 -2.86
N TYR A 60 -8.66 -5.08 -1.60
CA TYR A 60 -8.76 -6.03 -0.50
C TYR A 60 -9.64 -5.44 0.59
N SER A 61 -10.42 -6.28 1.26
CA SER A 61 -11.36 -5.83 2.29
C SER A 61 -11.63 -6.92 3.31
N GLN A 62 -11.39 -6.62 4.58
CA GLN A 62 -11.61 -7.54 5.70
C GLN A 62 -11.86 -6.74 6.97
N ASP A 63 -12.83 -7.17 7.78
CA ASP A 63 -13.13 -6.60 9.11
C ASP A 63 -13.29 -5.07 9.13
N GLY A 64 -13.84 -4.50 8.05
CA GLY A 64 -14.07 -3.06 7.90
C GLY A 64 -12.86 -2.24 7.45
N ILE A 65 -11.70 -2.89 7.26
CA ILE A 65 -10.51 -2.30 6.66
C ILE A 65 -10.56 -2.53 5.15
N HIS A 66 -10.27 -1.48 4.37
CA HIS A 66 -10.23 -1.54 2.90
C HIS A 66 -8.88 -1.06 2.39
N LEU A 67 -8.21 -1.86 1.56
CA LEU A 67 -6.98 -1.49 0.86
C LEU A 67 -7.26 -1.44 -0.64
N VAL A 68 -7.00 -0.31 -1.27
CA VAL A 68 -7.08 -0.11 -2.71
C VAL A 68 -5.71 0.33 -3.22
N ILE A 69 -5.19 -0.38 -4.22
CA ILE A 69 -3.93 -0.05 -4.90
C ILE A 69 -4.23 0.08 -6.40
N VAL A 70 -3.84 1.19 -7.00
CA VAL A 70 -3.93 1.42 -8.45
C VAL A 70 -2.54 1.75 -8.98
N MET A 71 -2.14 1.11 -10.07
CA MET A 71 -0.87 1.37 -10.75
C MET A 71 -1.11 2.27 -11.94
N ALA A 72 -0.56 3.49 -11.94
CA ALA A 72 -0.65 4.37 -13.09
C ALA A 72 0.49 5.39 -13.15
N ASN A 73 0.96 5.69 -14.36
CA ASN A 73 2.00 6.67 -14.67
C ASN A 73 3.29 6.44 -13.86
N GLY A 74 3.68 5.18 -13.68
CA GLY A 74 4.84 4.80 -12.86
C GLY A 74 4.66 5.06 -11.36
N ARG A 75 3.41 5.07 -10.87
CA ARG A 75 3.07 5.29 -9.45
C ARG A 75 2.09 4.25 -8.96
N ALA A 76 2.26 3.86 -7.70
CA ALA A 76 1.25 3.15 -6.93
C ALA A 76 0.44 4.17 -6.13
N TYR A 77 -0.86 4.27 -6.41
CA TYR A 77 -1.83 5.05 -5.66
C TYR A 77 -2.46 4.12 -4.64
N VAL A 78 -2.20 4.38 -3.35
CA VAL A 78 -2.67 3.53 -2.26
C VAL A 78 -3.68 4.29 -1.43
N SER A 79 -4.81 3.64 -1.14
CA SER A 79 -5.86 4.13 -0.25
C SER A 79 -6.19 3.07 0.79
N ILE A 80 -6.13 3.44 2.07
CA ILE A 80 -6.44 2.56 3.19
C ILE A 80 -7.54 3.21 4.04
N LEU A 81 -8.71 2.58 4.07
CA LEU A 81 -9.90 3.05 4.78
C LEU A 81 -10.23 2.15 5.97
N GLY A 82 -10.94 2.68 6.96
CA GLY A 82 -11.36 1.91 8.15
C GLY A 82 -10.21 1.48 9.07
N ILE A 83 -8.99 1.97 8.81
CA ILE A 83 -7.78 1.60 9.55
C ILE A 83 -7.73 2.24 10.95
N PRO A 84 -7.48 1.46 12.02
CA PRO A 84 -7.27 1.97 13.38
C PRO A 84 -6.09 2.97 13.45
N GLU A 85 -6.20 4.00 14.30
CA GLU A 85 -5.21 5.08 14.40
C GLU A 85 -3.78 4.58 14.67
N LYS A 86 -3.63 3.60 15.58
CA LYS A 86 -2.32 3.02 15.90
C LYS A 86 -1.64 2.43 14.65
N LEU A 87 -2.35 1.56 13.94
CA LEU A 87 -1.85 0.90 12.74
C LEU A 87 -1.60 1.91 11.60
N ARG A 88 -2.43 2.95 11.53
CA ARG A 88 -2.28 4.05 10.56
C ARG A 88 -0.96 4.80 10.73
N ASN A 89 -0.60 5.09 11.98
CA ASN A 89 0.68 5.75 12.28
C ASN A 89 1.86 4.82 11.99
N GLU A 90 1.75 3.52 12.32
CA GLU A 90 2.79 2.54 12.00
C GLU A 90 3.03 2.42 10.48
N ILE A 91 1.98 2.35 9.66
CA ILE A 91 2.10 2.32 8.20
C ILE A 91 2.70 3.62 7.66
N LYS A 92 2.27 4.77 8.20
CA LYS A 92 2.83 6.06 7.82
C LYS A 92 4.34 6.13 8.08
N ASP A 93 4.81 5.60 9.20
CA ASP A 93 6.23 5.57 9.51
C ASP A 93 7.00 4.70 8.50
N ILE A 94 6.45 3.54 8.13
CA ILE A 94 7.03 2.66 7.10
C ILE A 94 7.09 3.34 5.73
N VAL A 95 6.08 4.15 5.37
CA VAL A 95 6.13 4.96 4.14
C VAL A 95 7.35 5.88 4.17
N PHE A 96 7.58 6.58 5.28
CA PHE A 96 8.71 7.52 5.42
C PHE A 96 10.08 6.83 5.60
N GLU A 97 10.13 5.58 6.06
CA GLU A 97 11.37 4.78 6.06
C GLU A 97 11.87 4.48 4.64
N ASN A 98 10.94 4.29 3.70
CA ASN A 98 11.24 3.83 2.34
C ASN A 98 11.23 4.96 1.31
N TYR A 99 10.38 5.97 1.52
CA TYR A 99 10.10 7.02 0.54
C TYR A 99 10.25 8.43 1.10
N ALA A 100 10.67 9.36 0.24
CA ALA A 100 10.78 10.80 0.53
C ALA A 100 10.25 11.64 -0.64
N PHE A 101 9.84 12.88 -0.34
CA PHE A 101 9.26 13.82 -1.30
C PHE A 101 10.22 14.28 -2.40
#